data_AF-A0A660PW37-F1
#
_entry.id   AF-A0A660PW37-F1
#
_cell.length_a   1.000
_cell.length_b   1.000
_cell.length_c   1.000
_cell.angle_alpha   90.00
_cell.angle_beta   90.00
_cell.angle_gamma   90.00
#
_symmetry.space_group_name_H-M   'P 1'
#
loop_
_entity.id
_entity.type
_entity.pdbx_description
1 polymer ?
#
loop_
_entity_poly.entity_id
_entity_poly.type
_entity_poly.pdbx_seq_one_letter_code
_entity_poly.pdbx_strand_id
1 'polypeptide(L)'
;FCTTARGGETVMRARTLRKFKETVEIRSLLQKRIQSHKYFPAIMIFVVILLTACIHVWQRVVVIGLVKDVSALQKESHRYVDEVHKVHSEIASLSMAARIESYAADSLGLQRATPDRIYTLVPKVSDGATADQFATMLSSIRRVADYLPVLNQAQAETQELQPIKFESSSCAEEEQ
;
A
#
# COMPACT_ATOMS: atom_id res chain seq x y z
N PHE A 1 -43.57 57.97 11.93
CA PHE A 1 -42.72 58.29 13.10
C PHE A 1 -42.20 56.97 13.69
N CYS A 2 -41.02 56.52 13.23
CA CYS A 2 -40.37 55.31 13.72
C CYS A 2 -38.88 55.59 13.89
N THR A 3 -38.47 55.93 15.10
CA THR A 3 -37.06 56.05 15.49
C THR A 3 -36.98 56.01 17.01
N THR A 4 -36.68 54.84 17.62
CA THR A 4 -35.90 54.70 18.87
C THR A 4 -35.79 53.23 19.30
N ALA A 5 -34.90 52.47 18.66
CA ALA A 5 -34.45 51.17 19.16
C ALA A 5 -32.94 51.02 18.87
N ARG A 6 -32.11 51.82 19.55
CA ARG A 6 -30.64 51.75 19.39
C ARG A 6 -29.83 52.09 20.66
N GLY A 7 -30.48 52.09 21.83
CA GLY A 7 -29.85 52.52 23.10
C GLY A 7 -29.46 51.39 24.07
N GLY A 8 -29.89 50.15 23.84
CA GLY A 8 -29.75 49.05 24.81
C GLY A 8 -28.43 48.26 24.73
N GLU A 9 -27.83 48.13 23.54
CA GLU A 9 -26.68 47.24 23.35
C GLU A 9 -25.34 47.82 23.84
N THR A 10 -25.21 49.16 23.90
CA THR A 10 -23.97 49.82 24.32
C THR A 10 -23.78 49.78 25.85
N VAL A 11 -24.87 49.82 26.61
CA VAL A 11 -24.83 49.82 28.09
C VAL A 11 -24.47 48.43 28.63
N MET A 12 -24.92 47.34 27.98
CA MET A 12 -24.54 45.98 28.38
C MET A 12 -23.06 45.68 28.12
N ARG A 13 -22.52 46.11 26.96
CA ARG A 13 -21.09 45.95 26.63
C ARG A 13 -20.17 46.72 27.58
N ALA A 14 -20.58 47.91 28.03
CA ALA A 14 -19.78 48.71 28.96
C ALA A 14 -19.65 48.04 30.36
N ARG A 15 -20.65 47.25 30.78
CA ARG A 15 -20.62 46.56 32.09
C ARG A 15 -19.79 45.28 32.06
N THR A 16 -19.82 44.51 30.97
CA THR A 16 -18.97 43.32 30.81
C THR A 16 -17.49 43.70 30.66
N LEU A 17 -17.18 44.80 29.95
CA LEU A 17 -15.81 45.30 29.84
C LEU A 17 -15.22 45.77 31.18
N ARG A 18 -16.03 46.35 32.07
CA ARG A 18 -15.56 46.74 33.42
C ARG A 18 -15.22 45.53 34.30
N LYS A 19 -16.03 44.47 34.27
CA LYS A 19 -15.74 43.23 35.01
C LYS A 19 -14.50 42.50 34.49
N PHE A 20 -14.24 42.57 33.18
CA PHE A 20 -13.02 42.03 32.59
C PHE A 20 -11.79 42.87 32.94
N LYS A 21 -11.93 44.19 33.06
CA LYS A 21 -10.85 45.07 33.51
C LYS A 21 -10.44 44.78 34.96
N GLU A 22 -11.41 44.56 35.86
CA GLU A 22 -11.14 44.24 37.27
C GLU A 22 -10.45 42.87 37.43
N THR A 23 -10.82 41.85 36.67
CA THR A 23 -10.14 40.54 36.73
C THR A 23 -8.74 40.55 36.10
N VAL A 24 -8.51 41.38 35.09
CA VAL A 24 -7.18 41.56 34.49
C VAL A 24 -6.23 42.33 35.43
N GLU A 25 -6.73 43.33 36.17
CA GLU A 25 -5.92 44.07 37.14
C GLU A 25 -5.45 43.18 38.31
N ILE A 26 -6.33 42.32 38.84
CA ILE A 26 -5.96 41.34 39.89
C ILE A 26 -4.85 40.41 39.39
N ARG A 27 -4.92 39.96 38.14
CA ARG A 27 -3.90 39.08 37.54
C ARG A 27 -2.57 39.81 37.35
N SER A 28 -2.59 41.08 36.98
CA SER A 28 -1.38 41.88 36.78
C SER A 28 -0.60 42.14 38.07
N LEU A 29 -1.30 42.27 39.22
CA LEU A 29 -0.68 42.42 40.54
C LEU A 29 -0.01 41.13 41.01
N LEU A 30 -0.66 39.99 40.78
CA LEU A 30 -0.07 38.67 41.04
C LEU A 30 1.13 38.42 40.12
N GLN A 31 1.05 38.79 38.85
CA GLN A 31 2.13 38.63 37.88
C GLN A 31 3.36 39.50 38.23
N LYS A 32 3.16 40.75 38.65
CA LYS A 32 4.27 41.61 39.13
C LYS A 32 4.92 41.09 40.41
N ARG A 33 4.13 40.56 41.35
CA ARG A 33 4.65 39.96 42.58
C ARG A 33 5.46 38.68 42.31
N ILE A 34 5.03 37.87 41.33
CA ILE A 34 5.73 36.65 40.93
C ILE A 34 7.01 36.98 40.12
N GLN A 35 6.99 38.02 39.28
CA GLN A 35 8.18 38.49 38.54
C GLN A 35 9.29 39.06 39.43
N SER A 36 9.00 39.46 40.67
CA SER A 36 10.01 40.03 41.57
C SER A 36 11.01 38.99 42.11
N HIS A 37 10.76 37.70 41.88
CA HIS A 37 11.64 36.63 42.36
C HIS A 37 12.74 36.33 41.33
N LYS A 38 14.01 36.44 41.75
CA LYS A 38 15.20 36.17 40.91
C LYS A 38 15.19 34.80 40.22
N TYR A 39 14.48 33.81 40.77
CA TYR A 39 14.39 32.44 40.24
C TYR A 39 13.23 32.22 39.26
N PHE A 40 12.30 33.18 39.13
CA PHE A 40 11.16 33.06 38.21
C PHE A 40 11.55 32.80 36.74
N PRO A 41 12.50 33.55 36.13
CA PRO A 41 12.90 33.26 34.75
C PRO A 41 13.55 31.88 34.60
N ALA A 42 14.32 31.42 35.60
CA ALA A 42 14.94 30.10 35.57
C ALA A 42 13.90 28.97 35.63
N ILE A 43 12.87 29.11 36.49
CA ILE A 43 11.76 28.14 36.57
C ILE A 43 10.95 28.13 35.27
N MET A 44 10.66 29.30 34.69
CA MET A 44 9.96 29.37 33.40
C MET A 44 10.73 28.66 32.29
N ILE A 45 12.05 28.85 32.20
CA ILE A 45 12.90 28.13 31.23
C ILE A 45 12.85 26.62 31.48
N PHE A 46 12.95 26.20 32.75
CA PHE A 46 12.87 24.79 33.12
C PHE A 46 11.52 24.16 32.72
N VAL A 47 10.41 24.85 32.96
CA VAL A 47 9.07 24.41 32.56
C VAL A 47 8.96 24.30 31.03
N VAL A 48 9.50 25.27 30.28
CA VAL A 48 9.48 25.23 28.81
C VAL A 48 10.30 24.05 28.28
N ILE A 49 11.46 23.78 28.85
CA ILE A 49 12.29 22.62 28.48
C ILE A 49 11.55 21.31 28.76
N LEU A 50 10.91 21.20 29.93
CA LEU A 50 10.18 20.00 30.34
C LEU A 50 8.94 19.75 29.45
N LEU A 51 8.19 20.81 29.11
CA LEU A 51 7.08 20.74 28.16
C LEU A 51 7.57 20.32 26.77
N THR A 52 8.66 20.93 26.29
CA THR A 52 9.26 20.58 24.98
C THR A 52 9.69 19.11 24.96
N ALA A 53 10.34 18.63 26.01
CA ALA A 53 10.73 17.23 26.14
C ALA A 53 9.52 16.29 26.15
N CYS A 54 8.47 16.65 26.89
CA CYS A 54 7.23 15.88 26.94
C CYS A 54 6.53 15.81 25.58
N ILE A 55 6.42 16.94 24.88
CA ILE A 55 5.84 17.03 23.53
C ILE A 55 6.67 16.22 22.54
N HIS A 56 7.99 16.29 22.62
CA HIS A 56 8.88 15.55 21.73
C HIS A 56 8.70 14.03 21.90
N VAL A 57 8.62 13.54 23.15
CA VAL A 57 8.34 12.12 23.43
C VAL A 57 6.95 11.73 22.92
N TRP A 58 5.92 12.57 23.16
CA TRP A 58 4.57 12.35 22.66
C TRP A 58 4.54 12.24 21.13
N GLN A 59 5.15 13.21 20.44
CA GLN A 59 5.23 13.24 18.98
C GLN A 59 5.92 11.98 18.46
N ARG A 60 7.02 11.55 19.09
CA ARG A 60 7.71 10.33 18.69
C ARG A 60 6.83 9.08 18.86
N VAL A 61 6.13 8.95 19.98
CA VAL A 61 5.24 7.80 20.24
C VAL A 61 4.07 7.77 19.26
N VAL A 62 3.45 8.93 19.01
CA VAL A 62 2.33 9.04 18.07
C VAL A 62 2.78 8.75 16.64
N VAL A 63 3.93 9.26 16.21
CA VAL A 63 4.47 8.98 14.87
C VAL A 63 4.77 7.50 14.71
N ILE A 64 5.35 6.83 15.71
CA ILE A 64 5.61 5.38 15.66
C ILE A 64 4.29 4.60 15.62
N GLY A 65 3.29 4.99 16.40
CA GLY A 65 1.95 4.40 16.36
C GLY A 65 1.31 4.54 14.98
N LEU A 66 1.32 5.75 14.42
CA LEU A 66 0.73 6.05 13.12
C LEU A 66 1.43 5.31 11.98
N VAL A 67 2.77 5.21 12.01
CA VAL A 67 3.53 4.45 11.01
C VAL A 67 3.20 2.96 11.07
N LYS A 68 3.02 2.40 12.28
CA LYS A 68 2.60 1.01 12.44
C LYS A 68 1.20 0.77 11.88
N ASP A 69 0.25 1.66 12.18
CA ASP A 69 -1.12 1.55 11.70
C ASP A 69 -1.18 1.69 10.18
N VAL A 70 -0.45 2.66 9.60
CA VAL A 70 -0.35 2.83 8.14
C VAL A 70 0.32 1.62 7.49
N SER A 71 1.39 1.08 8.08
CA SER A 71 2.08 -0.10 7.54
C SER A 71 1.19 -1.35 7.61
N ALA A 72 0.41 -1.52 8.69
CA ALA A 72 -0.56 -2.59 8.80
C ALA A 72 -1.67 -2.46 7.73
N LEU A 73 -2.22 -1.25 7.57
CA LEU A 73 -3.30 -0.99 6.61
C LEU A 73 -2.82 -1.15 5.16
N GLN A 74 -1.60 -0.73 4.86
CA GLN A 74 -1.00 -0.91 3.54
C GLN A 74 -0.77 -2.40 3.23
N LYS A 75 -0.34 -3.19 4.22
CA LYS A 75 -0.16 -4.64 4.08
C LYS A 75 -1.49 -5.35 3.82
N GLU A 76 -2.55 -4.95 4.52
CA GLU A 76 -3.90 -5.49 4.27
C GLU A 76 -4.40 -5.12 2.88
N SER A 77 -4.26 -3.86 2.48
CA SER A 77 -4.62 -3.40 1.13
C SER A 77 -3.91 -4.22 0.05
N HIS A 78 -2.61 -4.44 0.19
CA HIS A 78 -1.84 -5.25 -0.75
C HIS A 78 -2.35 -6.71 -0.81
N ARG A 79 -2.64 -7.32 0.35
CA ARG A 79 -3.22 -8.67 0.41
C ARG A 79 -4.54 -8.76 -0.36
N TYR A 80 -5.42 -7.76 -0.21
CA TYR A 80 -6.70 -7.76 -0.95
C TYR A 80 -6.49 -7.60 -2.46
N VAL A 81 -5.52 -6.80 -2.89
CA VAL A 81 -5.18 -6.66 -4.32
C VAL A 81 -4.69 -8.00 -4.89
N ASP A 82 -3.80 -8.69 -4.18
CA ASP A 82 -3.28 -10.00 -4.60
C ASP A 82 -4.41 -11.04 -4.70
N GLU A 83 -5.34 -11.07 -3.74
CA GLU A 83 -6.50 -11.95 -3.77
C GLU A 83 -7.41 -11.67 -4.98
N VAL A 84 -7.66 -10.39 -5.29
CA VAL A 84 -8.45 -10.00 -6.46
C VAL A 84 -7.75 -10.44 -7.75
N HIS A 85 -6.44 -10.24 -7.86
CA HIS A 85 -5.68 -10.70 -9.03
C HIS A 85 -5.73 -12.21 -9.20
N LYS A 86 -5.63 -12.96 -8.09
CA LYS A 86 -5.74 -14.42 -8.10
C LYS A 86 -7.12 -14.87 -8.59
N VAL A 87 -8.19 -14.33 -8.02
CA VAL A 87 -9.56 -14.66 -8.43
C VAL A 87 -9.79 -14.29 -9.90
N HIS A 88 -9.28 -13.14 -10.35
CA HIS A 88 -9.41 -12.74 -11.75
C HIS A 88 -8.67 -13.70 -12.70
N SER A 89 -7.48 -14.16 -12.31
CA SER A 89 -6.74 -15.19 -13.06
C SER A 89 -7.48 -16.52 -13.11
N GLU A 90 -8.07 -16.95 -11.99
CA GLU A 90 -8.90 -18.16 -11.94
C GLU A 90 -10.13 -18.03 -12.84
N ILE A 91 -10.84 -16.91 -12.81
CA ILE A 91 -11.99 -16.62 -13.69
C ILE A 91 -11.56 -16.65 -15.16
N ALA A 92 -10.43 -16.03 -15.51
CA ALA A 92 -9.91 -16.04 -16.86
C ALA A 92 -9.60 -17.48 -17.33
N SER A 93 -9.00 -18.30 -16.45
CA SER A 93 -8.71 -19.71 -16.75
C SER A 93 -9.99 -20.54 -16.95
N LEU A 94 -11.00 -20.34 -16.11
CA LEU A 94 -12.30 -21.02 -16.19
C LEU A 94 -13.07 -20.59 -17.44
N SER A 95 -13.05 -19.29 -17.77
CA SER A 95 -13.66 -18.74 -18.98
C SER A 95 -13.01 -19.31 -20.24
N MET A 96 -11.68 -19.44 -20.25
CA MET A 96 -10.96 -20.03 -21.36
C MET A 96 -11.32 -21.52 -21.53
N ALA A 97 -11.41 -22.28 -20.43
CA ALA A 97 -11.86 -23.67 -20.47
C ALA A 97 -13.30 -23.80 -21.01
N ALA A 98 -14.21 -22.95 -20.56
CA ALA A 98 -15.59 -22.92 -21.05
C ALA A 98 -15.67 -22.59 -22.55
N ARG A 99 -14.82 -21.66 -23.05
CA ARG A 99 -14.73 -21.37 -24.49
C ARG A 99 -14.19 -22.54 -25.30
N ILE A 100 -13.22 -23.27 -24.77
CA ILE A 100 -12.68 -24.47 -25.44
C ILE A 100 -13.78 -25.53 -25.52
N GLU A 101 -14.55 -25.71 -24.45
CA GLU A 101 -15.68 -26.63 -24.42
C GLU A 101 -16.75 -26.27 -25.45
N SER A 102 -17.16 -25.00 -25.53
CA SER A 102 -18.14 -24.56 -26.54
C SER A 102 -17.59 -24.74 -27.96
N TYR A 103 -16.31 -24.43 -28.20
CA TYR A 103 -15.71 -24.59 -29.52
C TYR A 103 -15.60 -26.05 -29.94
N ALA A 104 -15.26 -26.95 -29.02
CA ALA A 104 -15.21 -28.39 -29.27
C ALA A 104 -16.62 -28.97 -29.52
N ALA A 105 -17.63 -28.49 -28.82
CA ALA A 105 -19.02 -28.88 -29.06
C ALA A 105 -19.49 -28.43 -30.45
N ASP A 106 -19.26 -27.17 -30.82
CA ASP A 106 -19.77 -26.60 -32.07
C ASP A 106 -18.99 -27.06 -33.31
N SER A 107 -17.65 -27.10 -33.23
CA SER A 107 -16.80 -27.38 -34.40
C SER A 107 -16.57 -28.87 -34.64
N LEU A 108 -16.49 -29.66 -33.57
CA LEU A 108 -16.16 -31.09 -33.64
C LEU A 108 -17.34 -32.01 -33.31
N GLY A 109 -18.48 -31.45 -32.88
CA GLY A 109 -19.65 -32.23 -32.45
C GLY A 109 -19.39 -33.06 -31.19
N LEU A 110 -18.36 -32.72 -30.42
CA LEU A 110 -17.97 -33.48 -29.22
C LEU A 110 -18.92 -33.17 -28.07
N GLN A 111 -19.45 -34.21 -27.41
CA GLN A 111 -20.23 -34.05 -26.19
C GLN A 111 -19.33 -34.17 -24.96
N ARG A 112 -19.65 -33.37 -23.93
CA ARG A 112 -18.98 -33.44 -22.62
C ARG A 112 -19.16 -34.86 -22.04
N ALA A 113 -18.05 -35.57 -21.84
CA ALA A 113 -18.09 -36.90 -21.22
C ALA A 113 -18.53 -36.79 -19.76
N THR A 114 -19.43 -37.67 -19.32
CA THR A 114 -19.79 -37.79 -17.91
C THR A 114 -18.58 -38.29 -17.10
N PRO A 115 -18.37 -37.78 -15.88
CA PRO A 115 -17.19 -38.11 -15.07
C PRO A 115 -17.03 -39.62 -14.81
N ASP A 116 -18.14 -40.36 -14.74
CA ASP A 116 -18.16 -41.83 -14.59
C ASP A 116 -17.60 -42.60 -15.81
N ARG A 117 -17.38 -41.94 -16.95
CA ARG A 117 -16.90 -42.56 -18.19
C ARG A 117 -15.51 -42.10 -18.61
N ILE A 118 -14.81 -41.37 -17.75
CA ILE A 118 -13.45 -40.91 -18.04
C ILE A 118 -12.46 -42.01 -17.63
N TYR A 119 -11.97 -42.76 -18.61
CA TYR A 119 -10.87 -43.71 -18.41
C TYR A 119 -9.55 -43.00 -18.71
N THR A 120 -8.80 -42.63 -17.67
CA THR A 120 -7.43 -42.17 -17.85
C THR A 120 -6.56 -43.40 -18.11
N LEU A 121 -6.09 -43.52 -19.35
CA LEU A 121 -5.06 -44.50 -19.69
C LEU A 121 -3.78 -44.07 -18.98
N VAL A 122 -3.50 -44.68 -17.81
CA VAL A 122 -2.21 -44.54 -17.16
C VAL A 122 -1.18 -45.16 -18.10
N PRO A 123 -0.23 -44.37 -18.66
CA PRO A 123 0.82 -44.95 -19.47
C PRO A 123 1.60 -45.89 -18.56
N LYS A 124 1.54 -47.20 -18.86
CA LYS A 124 2.49 -48.16 -18.30
C LYS A 124 3.86 -47.72 -18.82
N VAL A 125 4.65 -47.13 -17.92
CA VAL A 125 6.06 -46.84 -18.17
C VAL A 125 6.70 -48.17 -18.58
N SER A 126 7.05 -48.29 -19.86
CA SER A 126 7.87 -49.40 -20.32
C SER A 126 9.26 -49.21 -19.72
N ASP A 127 9.60 -50.08 -18.80
CA ASP A 127 10.74 -50.04 -17.88
C ASP A 127 12.13 -50.20 -18.56
N GLY A 128 12.31 -49.70 -19.79
CA GLY A 128 13.50 -50.08 -20.57
C GLY A 128 14.01 -49.16 -21.68
N ALA A 129 13.47 -47.95 -21.93
CA ALA A 129 13.94 -47.19 -23.10
C ALA A 129 14.01 -45.64 -22.99
N THR A 130 13.51 -45.01 -21.94
CA THR A 130 13.35 -43.53 -21.91
C THR A 130 14.19 -42.80 -20.86
N ALA A 131 14.75 -43.50 -19.87
CA ALA A 131 15.57 -42.88 -18.83
C ALA A 131 16.79 -42.15 -19.40
N ASP A 132 17.43 -42.71 -20.42
CA ASP A 132 18.61 -42.12 -21.04
C ASP A 132 18.29 -40.84 -21.83
N GLN A 133 17.16 -40.79 -22.53
CA GLN A 133 16.75 -39.59 -23.29
C GLN A 133 16.33 -38.46 -22.35
N PHE A 134 15.60 -38.77 -21.29
CA PHE A 134 15.22 -37.78 -20.29
C PHE A 134 16.43 -37.29 -19.48
N ALA A 135 17.35 -38.17 -19.12
CA ALA A 135 18.62 -37.79 -18.49
C ALA A 135 19.46 -36.90 -19.42
N THR A 136 19.49 -37.21 -20.71
CA THR A 136 20.17 -36.38 -21.73
C THR A 136 19.52 -35.00 -21.83
N MET A 137 18.19 -34.93 -21.83
CA MET A 137 17.45 -33.65 -21.85
C MET A 137 17.63 -32.84 -20.56
N LEU A 138 17.63 -33.49 -19.39
CA LEU A 138 17.92 -32.81 -18.13
C LEU A 138 19.37 -32.32 -18.07
N SER A 139 20.32 -33.06 -18.65
CA SER A 139 21.72 -32.63 -18.72
C SER A 139 21.90 -31.39 -19.60
N SER A 140 21.16 -31.29 -20.72
CA SER A 140 21.24 -30.13 -21.61
C SER A 140 20.60 -28.90 -20.96
N ILE A 141 19.49 -29.06 -20.24
CA ILE A 141 18.85 -27.98 -19.48
C ILE A 141 19.75 -27.49 -18.33
N ARG A 142 20.34 -28.42 -17.57
CA ARG A 142 21.25 -28.07 -16.47
C ARG A 142 22.45 -27.26 -16.98
N ARG A 143 23.01 -27.65 -18.12
CA ARG A 143 24.11 -26.91 -18.74
C ARG A 143 23.72 -25.48 -19.11
N VAL A 144 22.50 -25.24 -19.57
CA VAL A 144 22.01 -23.86 -19.83
C VAL A 144 21.78 -23.09 -18.53
N ALA A 145 21.24 -23.74 -17.50
CA ALA A 145 20.99 -23.12 -16.21
C ALA A 145 22.27 -22.64 -15.52
N ASP A 146 23.39 -23.35 -15.68
CA ASP A 146 24.69 -22.95 -15.14
C ASP A 146 25.25 -21.65 -15.78
N TYR A 147 24.75 -21.26 -16.97
CA TYR A 147 25.13 -20.01 -17.64
C TYR A 147 24.11 -18.88 -17.46
N LEU A 148 23.00 -19.11 -16.75
CA LEU A 148 22.08 -18.03 -16.44
C LEU A 148 22.65 -17.17 -15.32
N PRO A 149 22.73 -15.84 -15.48
CA PRO A 149 23.16 -14.97 -14.42
C PRO A 149 22.19 -15.11 -13.24
N VAL A 150 22.72 -15.45 -12.06
CA VAL A 150 21.95 -15.51 -10.83
C VAL A 150 21.55 -14.07 -10.48
N LEU A 151 20.33 -13.68 -10.85
CA LEU A 151 19.76 -12.39 -10.51
C LEU A 151 19.45 -12.38 -9.01
N ASN A 152 20.40 -11.88 -8.22
CA ASN A 152 20.15 -11.56 -6.82
C ASN A 152 19.15 -10.39 -6.74
N GLN A 153 18.19 -10.46 -5.80
CA GLN A 153 17.19 -9.41 -5.58
C GLN A 153 17.79 -8.00 -5.48
N ALA A 154 19.04 -7.86 -4.99
CA ALA A 154 19.74 -6.58 -4.91
C ALA A 154 20.06 -5.93 -6.27
N GLN A 155 20.13 -6.69 -7.37
CA GLN A 155 20.32 -6.14 -8.74
C GLN A 155 19.01 -5.85 -9.47
N ALA A 156 17.89 -6.48 -9.06
CA ALA A 156 16.57 -6.21 -9.66
C ALA A 156 16.01 -4.83 -9.29
N GLU A 157 16.47 -4.27 -8.16
CA GLU A 157 15.98 -2.97 -7.66
C GLU A 157 16.77 -1.76 -8.23
N THR A 158 17.96 -1.99 -8.78
CA THR A 158 18.83 -0.91 -9.31
C THR A 158 18.83 -0.78 -10.83
N GLN A 159 18.26 -1.74 -11.56
CA GLN A 159 18.10 -1.62 -13.01
C GLN A 159 16.72 -1.03 -13.30
N GLU A 160 16.64 0.30 -13.34
CA GLU A 160 15.51 0.99 -13.94
C GLU A 160 15.21 0.33 -15.29
N LEU A 161 13.99 -0.21 -15.41
CA LEU A 161 13.49 -0.86 -16.62
C LEU A 161 13.64 0.11 -17.80
N GLN A 162 14.74 0.01 -18.53
CA GLN A 162 14.77 0.57 -19.87
C GLN A 162 13.75 -0.24 -20.69
N PRO A 163 12.72 0.40 -21.25
CA PRO A 163 11.72 -0.30 -22.02
C PRO A 163 12.40 -1.03 -23.16
N ILE A 164 12.20 -2.36 -23.20
CA ILE A 164 12.69 -3.22 -24.27
C ILE A 164 12.06 -2.71 -25.56
N LYS A 165 12.86 -2.00 -26.36
CA LYS A 165 12.47 -1.51 -27.67
C LYS A 165 12.51 -2.72 -28.61
N PHE A 166 11.37 -3.40 -28.74
CA PHE A 166 11.21 -4.42 -29.77
C PHE A 166 11.25 -3.72 -31.13
N GLU A 167 12.39 -3.79 -31.82
CA GLU A 167 12.47 -3.45 -33.24
C GLU A 167 11.76 -4.56 -34.03
N SER A 168 10.44 -4.47 -34.08
CA SER A 168 9.62 -5.16 -35.06
C SER A 168 9.62 -4.34 -36.36
N SER A 169 10.58 -4.61 -37.23
CA SER A 169 10.50 -4.28 -38.66
C SER A 169 11.06 -5.48 -39.42
N SER A 170 10.20 -6.44 -39.69
CA SER A 170 9.51 -6.59 -40.98
C SER A 170 10.40 -7.30 -41.99
N CYS A 171 10.29 -8.62 -41.93
CA CYS A 171 10.38 -9.52 -43.06
C CYS A 171 9.60 -8.90 -44.24
N ALA A 172 10.31 -8.26 -45.16
CA ALA A 172 9.81 -7.98 -46.48
C ALA A 172 10.04 -9.27 -47.29
N GLU A 173 8.99 -10.08 -47.33
CA GLU A 173 8.74 -11.07 -48.38
C GLU A 173 8.21 -10.36 -49.64
N GLU A 174 8.15 -11.09 -50.76
CA GLU A 174 7.84 -10.70 -52.16
C GLU A 174 9.05 -10.17 -52.94
N GLU A 175 9.78 -10.98 -53.72
CA GLU A 175 9.38 -11.90 -54.81
C GLU A 175 8.73 -11.17 -56.01
N GLN A 176 9.56 -10.69 -56.93
CA GLN A 176 9.45 -10.88 -58.39
C GLN A 176 10.70 -10.35 -59.12
#